data_AF-A0A1E4R780-F1
#
_entry.id   AF-A0A1E4R780-F1
#
_cell.length_a   1.000
_cell.length_b   1.000
_cell.length_c   1.000
_cell.angle_alpha   90.00
_cell.angle_beta   90.00
_cell.angle_gamma   90.00
#
_symmetry.space_group_name_H-M   'P 1'
#
loop_
_entity.id
_entity.type
_entity.pdbx_description
1 polymer ?
#
loop_
_entity_poly.entity_id
_entity_poly.type
_entity_poly.pdbx_seq_one_letter_code
_entity_poly.pdbx_strand_id
1 'polypeptide(L)'
;MFKKFQQSKKVFNKWLQRVLYGQNSLIQVKQELDGLYELKFTEEAFRERKQDPEFDQFKASAHNTLSSLLRSSSVRYTKDELQDIQFACKQEVITPMYYAVEANKKAMSTVKAVMADILSVSVRELERQTGNVKVLGAFFRKTLRLHTKRILQEEQPLRYLIASSYKDANWEVPEQFQ
;
A
#
# COMPACT_ATOMS: atom_id res chain seq x y z
N MET A 1 12.01 29.12 -2.30
CA MET A 1 10.72 28.66 -1.71
C MET A 1 9.66 28.41 -2.80
N PHE A 2 9.48 29.33 -3.76
CA PHE A 2 8.54 29.23 -4.89
C PHE A 2 8.62 27.93 -5.73
N LYS A 3 9.82 27.48 -6.12
CA LYS A 3 9.99 26.24 -6.92
C LYS A 3 9.53 24.97 -6.20
N LYS A 4 9.77 24.88 -4.88
CA LYS A 4 9.29 23.75 -4.06
C LYS A 4 7.76 23.74 -3.97
N PHE A 5 7.15 24.90 -3.84
CA PHE A 5 5.69 25.05 -3.78
C PHE A 5 5.02 24.65 -5.11
N GLN A 6 5.58 25.07 -6.24
CA GLN A 6 5.12 24.65 -7.56
C GLN A 6 5.21 23.13 -7.78
N GLN A 7 6.28 22.51 -7.27
CA GLN A 7 6.45 21.06 -7.38
C GLN A 7 5.48 20.29 -6.48
N SER A 8 5.26 20.74 -5.24
CA SER A 8 4.24 20.17 -4.35
C SER A 8 2.84 20.31 -4.96
N LYS A 9 2.49 21.48 -5.53
CA LYS A 9 1.22 21.69 -6.22
C LYS A 9 1.06 20.75 -7.42
N LYS A 10 2.12 20.54 -8.20
CA LYS A 10 2.09 19.61 -9.35
C LYS A 10 1.90 18.15 -8.92
N VAL A 11 2.57 17.73 -7.85
CA VAL A 11 2.40 16.37 -7.28
C VAL A 11 1.01 16.19 -6.70
N PHE A 12 0.51 17.19 -5.96
CA PHE A 12 -0.83 17.20 -5.40
C PHE A 12 -1.89 17.15 -6.50
N ASN A 13 -1.79 17.95 -7.56
CA ASN A 13 -2.73 17.92 -8.68
C ASN A 13 -2.71 16.59 -9.42
N LYS A 14 -1.54 15.96 -9.61
CA LYS A 14 -1.45 14.61 -10.18
C LYS A 14 -2.10 13.56 -9.28
N TRP A 15 -1.90 13.67 -7.97
CA TRP A 15 -2.56 12.80 -7.00
C TRP A 15 -4.08 13.02 -7.02
N LEU A 16 -4.55 14.27 -7.03
CA LEU A 16 -5.96 14.62 -7.13
C LEU A 16 -6.58 14.05 -8.42
N GLN A 17 -5.90 14.19 -9.56
CA GLN A 17 -6.40 13.62 -10.82
C GLN A 17 -6.52 12.09 -10.76
N ARG A 18 -5.55 11.40 -10.15
CA ARG A 18 -5.63 9.94 -9.94
C ARG A 18 -6.76 9.55 -8.99
N VAL A 19 -6.96 10.33 -7.93
CA VAL A 19 -8.01 10.08 -6.93
C VAL A 19 -9.38 10.45 -7.47
N LEU A 20 -9.53 11.41 -8.36
CA LEU A 20 -10.85 11.87 -8.84
C LEU A 20 -11.28 11.23 -10.16
N TYR A 21 -10.34 10.88 -11.02
CA TYR A 21 -10.60 10.37 -12.36
C TYR A 21 -10.00 8.98 -12.62
N GLY A 22 -9.47 8.32 -11.59
CA GLY A 22 -9.08 6.92 -11.69
C GLY A 22 -10.31 6.05 -11.94
N GLN A 23 -10.19 5.04 -12.82
CA GLN A 23 -11.29 4.12 -13.18
C GLN A 23 -11.95 3.43 -11.96
N ASN A 24 -11.20 3.29 -10.86
CA ASN A 24 -11.66 2.68 -9.60
C ASN A 24 -11.80 3.72 -8.47
N SER A 25 -11.97 5.00 -8.80
CA SER A 25 -12.14 5.99 -7.77
C SER A 25 -13.47 5.82 -7.04
N LEU A 26 -13.38 5.72 -5.72
CA LEU A 26 -14.52 5.79 -4.81
C LEU A 26 -15.05 7.22 -4.64
N ILE A 27 -14.41 8.21 -5.27
CA ILE A 27 -14.74 9.64 -5.19
C ILE A 27 -14.90 10.18 -6.61
N GLN A 28 -16.12 10.56 -6.97
CA GLN A 28 -16.44 11.21 -8.23
C GLN A 28 -16.56 12.72 -8.05
N VAL A 29 -16.11 13.48 -9.06
CA VAL A 29 -16.39 14.92 -9.16
C VAL A 29 -17.81 15.08 -9.66
N LYS A 30 -18.68 15.59 -8.80
CA LYS A 30 -20.07 15.87 -9.13
C LYS A 30 -20.21 17.18 -9.90
N GLN A 31 -19.41 18.19 -9.56
CA GLN A 31 -19.40 19.48 -10.22
C GLN A 31 -18.06 20.20 -10.04
N GLU A 32 -17.62 20.94 -11.07
CA GLU A 32 -16.49 21.87 -10.99
C GLU A 32 -17.03 23.29 -11.27
N LEU A 33 -16.86 24.19 -10.30
CA LEU A 33 -17.29 25.59 -10.38
C LEU A 33 -16.15 26.47 -9.85
N ASP A 34 -15.63 27.36 -10.69
CA ASP A 34 -14.62 28.37 -10.32
C ASP A 34 -13.43 27.84 -9.49
N GLY A 35 -12.93 26.65 -9.82
CA GLY A 35 -11.80 26.02 -9.12
C GLY A 35 -12.17 25.33 -7.80
N LEU A 36 -13.45 25.22 -7.48
CA LEU A 36 -14.00 24.40 -6.40
C LEU A 36 -14.57 23.09 -6.97
N TYR A 37 -14.22 21.98 -6.33
CA TYR A 37 -14.67 20.63 -6.69
C TYR A 37 -15.73 20.15 -5.70
N GLU A 38 -16.95 19.92 -6.16
CA GLU A 38 -17.93 19.15 -5.37
C GLU A 38 -17.63 17.65 -5.55
N LEU A 39 -17.26 17.00 -4.46
CA LEU A 39 -16.88 15.58 -4.45
C LEU A 39 -18.01 14.74 -3.87
N LYS A 40 -18.36 13.63 -4.54
CA LYS A 40 -19.31 12.64 -4.04
C LYS A 40 -18.63 11.28 -3.99
N PHE A 41 -18.82 10.57 -2.89
CA PHE A 41 -18.46 9.16 -2.82
C PHE A 41 -19.39 8.32 -3.72
N THR A 42 -18.84 7.37 -4.47
CA THR A 42 -19.64 6.42 -5.26
C THR A 42 -20.47 5.53 -4.34
N GLU A 43 -21.58 4.97 -4.82
CA GLU A 43 -22.35 4.00 -4.02
C GLU A 43 -21.50 2.79 -3.59
N GLU A 44 -20.49 2.42 -4.38
CA GLU A 44 -19.51 1.38 -4.06
C GLU A 44 -18.62 1.75 -2.87
N ALA A 45 -18.42 3.04 -2.58
CA ALA A 45 -17.73 3.49 -1.38
C ALA A 45 -18.53 3.20 -0.10
N PHE A 46 -19.85 3.08 -0.24
CA PHE A 46 -20.79 2.81 0.85
C PHE A 46 -21.33 1.38 0.85
N ARG A 47 -20.99 0.55 -0.14
CA ARG A 47 -21.13 -0.90 0.00
C ARG A 47 -20.27 -1.28 1.20
N GLU A 48 -20.91 -1.68 2.30
CA GLU A 48 -20.23 -2.37 3.39
C GLU A 48 -19.35 -3.41 2.72
N ARG A 49 -18.03 -3.25 2.82
CA ARG A 49 -17.12 -4.33 2.43
C ARG A 49 -17.63 -5.50 3.25
N LYS A 50 -18.19 -6.52 2.59
CA LYS A 50 -18.47 -7.82 3.23
C LYS A 50 -17.27 -8.05 4.14
N GLN A 51 -17.50 -8.09 5.45
CA GLN A 51 -16.43 -8.38 6.39
C GLN A 51 -15.86 -9.70 5.91
N ASP A 52 -14.64 -9.64 5.40
CA ASP A 52 -13.92 -10.82 4.96
C ASP A 52 -13.06 -11.23 6.15
N PRO A 53 -13.49 -12.26 6.91
CA PRO A 53 -12.77 -12.68 8.10
C PRO A 53 -11.38 -13.21 7.74
N GLU A 54 -11.20 -13.79 6.55
CA GLU A 54 -9.90 -14.25 6.06
C GLU A 54 -8.98 -13.05 5.80
N PHE A 55 -9.49 -11.96 5.20
CA PHE A 55 -8.73 -10.73 5.01
C PHE A 55 -8.37 -10.06 6.34
N ASP A 56 -9.31 -10.00 7.28
CA ASP A 56 -9.07 -9.37 8.58
C ASP A 56 -8.04 -10.15 9.40
N GLN A 57 -8.08 -11.49 9.37
CA GLN A 57 -7.06 -12.33 9.97
C GLN A 57 -5.70 -12.17 9.28
N PHE A 58 -5.68 -12.12 7.95
CA PHE A 58 -4.45 -11.92 7.17
C PHE A 58 -3.80 -10.57 7.48
N LYS A 59 -4.58 -9.49 7.48
CA LYS A 59 -4.16 -8.13 7.86
C LYS A 59 -3.66 -8.08 9.30
N ALA A 60 -4.38 -8.69 10.24
CA ALA A 60 -3.97 -8.74 11.64
C ALA A 60 -2.62 -9.48 11.81
N SER A 61 -2.43 -10.61 11.12
CA SER A 61 -1.17 -11.35 11.10
C SER A 61 -0.02 -10.47 10.59
N ALA A 62 -0.22 -9.75 9.47
CA ALA A 62 0.79 -8.86 8.89
C ALA A 62 1.14 -7.70 9.84
N HIS A 63 0.14 -7.08 10.46
CA HIS A 63 0.35 -6.01 11.43
C HIS A 63 1.07 -6.48 12.69
N ASN A 64 0.79 -7.69 13.16
CA ASN A 64 1.49 -8.29 14.30
C ASN A 64 2.97 -8.54 13.95
N THR A 65 3.27 -9.08 12.77
CA THR A 65 4.64 -9.25 12.28
C THR A 65 5.37 -7.90 12.20
N LEU A 66 4.77 -6.90 11.56
CA LEU A 66 5.33 -5.55 11.47
C LEU A 66 5.58 -4.93 12.85
N SER A 67 4.61 -5.03 13.75
CA SER A 67 4.72 -4.46 15.11
C SER A 67 5.80 -5.18 15.92
N SER A 68 5.94 -6.51 15.76
CA SER A 68 7.02 -7.29 16.38
C SER A 68 8.39 -6.85 15.88
N LEU A 69 8.55 -6.73 14.55
CA LEU A 69 9.79 -6.27 13.92
C LEU A 69 10.18 -4.84 14.34
N LEU A 70 9.21 -3.94 14.41
CA LEU A 70 9.45 -2.56 14.87
C LEU A 70 9.85 -2.51 16.35
N ARG A 71 9.21 -3.31 17.21
CA ARG A 71 9.55 -3.40 18.63
C ARG A 71 10.93 -4.02 18.89
N SER A 72 11.38 -4.93 18.03
CA SER A 72 12.72 -5.52 18.13
C SER A 72 13.80 -4.66 17.46
N SER A 73 13.41 -3.63 16.70
CA SER A 73 14.33 -2.68 16.08
C SER A 73 14.65 -1.50 17.01
N SER A 74 15.71 -0.76 16.69
CA SER A 74 16.04 0.52 17.32
C SER A 74 15.26 1.73 16.76
N VAL A 75 14.32 1.51 15.84
CA VAL A 75 13.50 2.58 15.23
C VAL A 75 12.59 3.20 16.30
N ARG A 76 12.79 4.49 16.56
CA ARG A 76 11.89 5.28 17.40
C ARG A 76 10.79 5.88 16.53
N TYR A 77 9.55 5.70 16.94
CA TYR A 77 8.37 6.23 16.23
C TYR A 77 7.31 6.68 17.23
N THR A 78 6.55 7.69 16.83
CA THR A 78 5.33 8.13 17.50
C THR A 78 4.13 7.24 17.15
N LYS A 79 3.01 7.43 17.85
CA LYS A 79 1.77 6.70 17.55
C LYS A 79 1.26 7.00 16.14
N ASP A 80 1.33 8.26 15.70
CA ASP A 80 0.85 8.67 14.38
C ASP A 80 1.73 8.08 13.27
N GLU A 81 3.05 8.06 13.48
CA GLU A 81 3.97 7.41 12.54
C GLU A 81 3.75 5.90 12.44
N LEU A 82 3.43 5.23 13.56
CA LEU A 82 3.06 3.83 13.54
C LEU A 82 1.79 3.58 12.71
N GLN A 83 0.77 4.44 12.86
CA GLN A 83 -0.45 4.36 12.07
C GLN A 83 -0.16 4.57 10.57
N ASP A 84 0.68 5.53 10.23
CA ASP A 84 1.11 5.78 8.86
C ASP A 84 1.88 4.59 8.25
N ILE A 85 2.78 3.98 9.02
CA ILE A 85 3.52 2.78 8.61
C ILE A 85 2.55 1.61 8.38
N GLN A 86 1.63 1.36 9.31
CA GLN A 86 0.62 0.31 9.17
C GLN A 86 -0.30 0.57 7.97
N PHE A 87 -0.71 1.82 7.76
CA PHE A 87 -1.51 2.22 6.60
C PHE A 87 -0.75 2.00 5.29
N ALA A 88 0.52 2.38 5.22
CA ALA A 88 1.37 2.13 4.05
C ALA A 88 1.52 0.61 3.81
N CYS A 89 1.76 -0.18 4.85
CA CYS A 89 1.82 -1.64 4.76
C CYS A 89 0.55 -2.24 4.15
N LYS A 90 -0.62 -1.79 4.63
CA LYS A 90 -1.91 -2.22 4.12
C LYS A 90 -2.08 -1.94 2.63
N GLN A 91 -1.82 -0.69 2.22
CA GLN A 91 -2.06 -0.23 0.85
C GLN A 91 -1.08 -0.83 -0.16
N GLU A 92 0.20 -0.92 0.19
CA GLU A 92 1.24 -1.30 -0.77
C GLU A 92 1.46 -2.81 -0.88
N VAL A 93 1.15 -3.58 0.17
CA VAL A 93 1.51 -5.01 0.25
C VAL A 93 0.33 -5.87 0.65
N ILE A 94 -0.30 -5.63 1.81
CA ILE A 94 -1.32 -6.55 2.35
C ILE A 94 -2.50 -6.69 1.39
N THR A 95 -3.12 -5.58 0.98
CA THR A 95 -4.28 -5.63 0.07
C THR A 95 -3.91 -6.23 -1.29
N PRO A 96 -2.83 -5.80 -1.97
CA PRO A 96 -2.45 -6.41 -3.24
C PRO A 96 -2.11 -7.89 -3.19
N MET A 97 -1.40 -8.34 -2.16
CA MET A 97 -1.05 -9.75 -2.02
C MET A 97 -2.26 -10.61 -1.65
N TYR A 98 -3.22 -10.06 -0.91
CA TYR A 98 -4.43 -10.80 -0.56
C TYR A 98 -5.31 -11.10 -1.78
N TYR A 99 -5.30 -10.25 -2.81
CA TYR A 99 -6.01 -10.56 -4.07
C TYR A 99 -5.50 -11.84 -4.75
N ALA A 100 -4.21 -12.14 -4.66
CA ALA A 100 -3.70 -13.43 -5.14
C ALA A 100 -4.20 -14.62 -4.30
N VAL A 101 -4.41 -14.41 -3.00
CA VAL A 101 -4.95 -15.43 -2.10
C VAL A 101 -6.43 -15.66 -2.37
N GLU A 102 -7.21 -14.60 -2.63
CA GLU A 102 -8.61 -14.72 -3.04
C GLU A 102 -8.74 -15.52 -4.34
N ALA A 103 -7.87 -15.28 -5.32
CA ALA A 103 -7.84 -16.03 -6.58
C ALA A 103 -7.33 -17.47 -6.43
N ASN A 104 -6.42 -17.71 -5.49
CA ASN A 104 -5.86 -19.03 -5.22
C ASN A 104 -5.53 -19.21 -3.73
N LYS A 105 -6.45 -19.82 -2.98
CA LYS A 105 -6.28 -20.07 -1.54
C LYS A 105 -5.01 -20.85 -1.18
N LYS A 106 -4.47 -21.66 -2.11
CA LYS A 106 -3.22 -22.41 -1.88
C LYS A 106 -1.99 -21.49 -1.78
N ALA A 107 -2.08 -20.25 -2.29
CA ALA A 107 -1.00 -19.28 -2.22
C ALA A 107 -0.82 -18.64 -0.83
N MET A 108 -1.75 -18.85 0.10
CA MET A 108 -1.75 -18.20 1.43
C MET A 108 -0.43 -18.39 2.20
N SER A 109 0.13 -19.61 2.21
CA SER A 109 1.37 -19.91 2.93
C SER A 109 2.57 -19.16 2.32
N THR A 110 2.71 -19.22 0.99
CA THR A 110 3.75 -18.51 0.25
C THR A 110 3.62 -17.00 0.42
N VAL A 111 2.40 -16.45 0.29
CA VAL A 111 2.15 -15.02 0.49
C VAL A 111 2.53 -14.58 1.90
N LYS A 112 2.18 -15.35 2.94
CA LYS A 112 2.57 -15.03 4.32
C LYS A 112 4.09 -15.03 4.50
N ALA A 113 4.79 -16.00 3.92
CA ALA A 113 6.26 -16.08 3.98
C ALA A 113 6.92 -14.88 3.28
N VAL A 114 6.57 -14.64 2.01
CA VAL A 114 7.12 -13.53 1.21
C VAL A 114 6.80 -12.17 1.86
N MET A 115 5.60 -12.01 2.41
CA MET A 115 5.23 -10.80 3.14
C MET A 115 6.09 -10.60 4.40
N ALA A 116 6.37 -11.66 5.17
CA ALA A 116 7.25 -11.57 6.32
C ALA A 116 8.67 -11.15 5.92
N ASP A 117 9.18 -11.68 4.80
CA ASP A 117 10.49 -11.30 4.26
C ASP A 117 10.52 -9.83 3.84
N ILE A 118 9.51 -9.38 3.08
CA ILE A 118 9.34 -7.97 2.67
C ILE A 118 9.34 -7.05 3.89
N LEU A 119 8.56 -7.36 4.92
CA LEU A 119 8.48 -6.54 6.14
C LEU A 119 9.81 -6.54 6.90
N SER A 120 10.45 -7.70 7.03
CA SER A 120 11.74 -7.85 7.71
C SER A 120 12.82 -6.99 7.05
N VAL A 121 13.00 -7.09 5.74
CA VAL A 121 14.01 -6.29 5.04
C VAL A 121 13.67 -4.79 5.05
N SER A 122 12.38 -4.44 4.98
CA SER A 122 11.95 -3.04 4.98
C SER A 122 12.15 -2.37 6.34
N VAL A 123 11.90 -3.09 7.44
CA VAL A 123 12.17 -2.58 8.80
C VAL A 123 13.67 -2.46 9.05
N ARG A 124 14.49 -3.43 8.60
CA ARG A 124 15.95 -3.32 8.70
C ARG A 124 16.51 -2.12 7.94
N GLU A 125 16.00 -1.84 6.74
CA GLU A 125 16.43 -0.66 5.98
C GLU A 125 15.93 0.64 6.63
N LEU A 126 14.72 0.64 7.19
CA LEU A 126 14.24 1.76 8.01
C LEU A 126 15.18 2.01 9.19
N GLU A 127 15.54 0.96 9.92
CA GLU A 127 16.47 1.01 11.05
C GLU A 127 17.82 1.60 10.64
N ARG A 128 18.43 1.07 9.58
CA ARG A 128 19.73 1.53 9.03
C ARG A 128 19.74 3.02 8.69
N GLN A 129 18.60 3.56 8.25
CA GLN A 129 18.49 4.95 7.81
C GLN A 129 17.81 5.87 8.83
N THR A 130 17.42 5.37 10.02
CA THR A 130 16.58 6.11 10.98
C THR A 130 17.13 7.50 11.31
N GLY A 131 18.45 7.66 11.43
CA GLY A 131 19.09 8.96 11.70
C GLY A 131 18.99 10.00 10.58
N ASN A 132 18.63 9.58 9.36
CA ASN A 132 18.54 10.42 8.16
C ASN A 132 17.09 10.62 7.67
N VAL A 133 16.10 10.01 8.34
CA VAL A 133 14.70 10.02 7.90
C VAL A 133 13.94 11.16 8.56
N LYS A 134 13.38 12.06 7.74
CA LYS A 134 12.53 13.17 8.23
C LYS A 134 11.06 12.81 8.38
N VAL A 135 10.58 11.83 7.61
CA VAL A 135 9.18 11.38 7.61
C VAL A 135 9.17 9.86 7.50
N LEU A 136 9.01 9.17 8.63
CA LEU A 136 9.12 7.70 8.71
C LEU A 136 8.13 6.99 7.79
N GLY A 137 6.85 7.36 7.79
CA GLY A 137 5.82 6.70 6.97
C GLY A 137 6.09 6.80 5.46
N ALA A 138 6.51 7.97 4.98
CA ALA A 138 6.83 8.17 3.56
C ALA A 138 8.08 7.40 3.13
N PHE A 139 9.12 7.40 3.96
CA PHE A 139 10.33 6.61 3.72
C PHE A 139 10.01 5.12 3.72
N PHE A 140 9.31 4.63 4.75
CA PHE A 140 8.89 3.25 4.87
C PHE A 140 8.07 2.79 3.66
N ARG A 141 7.11 3.60 3.18
CA ARG A 141 6.34 3.29 1.96
C ARG A 141 7.22 3.09 0.74
N LYS A 142 8.20 3.98 0.52
CA LYS A 142 9.14 3.88 -0.60
C LYS A 142 9.99 2.61 -0.49
N THR A 143 10.53 2.35 0.69
CA THR A 143 11.35 1.18 1.00
C THR A 143 10.55 -0.11 0.79
N LEU A 144 9.31 -0.13 1.26
CA LEU A 144 8.39 -1.26 1.12
C LEU A 144 8.16 -1.61 -0.35
N ARG A 145 7.78 -0.63 -1.20
CA ARG A 145 7.62 -0.86 -2.65
C ARG A 145 8.87 -1.41 -3.31
N LEU A 146 10.04 -0.86 -2.97
CA LEU A 146 11.31 -1.29 -3.55
C LEU A 146 11.63 -2.74 -3.19
N HIS A 147 11.46 -3.12 -1.92
CA HIS A 147 11.72 -4.49 -1.48
C HIS A 147 10.69 -5.48 -1.98
N THR A 148 9.42 -5.11 -2.03
CA THR A 148 8.38 -5.92 -2.69
C THR A 148 8.76 -6.23 -4.13
N LYS A 149 9.15 -5.21 -4.91
CA LYS A 149 9.58 -5.39 -6.29
C LYS A 149 10.78 -6.33 -6.41
N ARG A 150 11.80 -6.16 -5.57
CA ARG A 150 13.02 -7.00 -5.58
C ARG A 150 12.71 -8.45 -5.23
N ILE A 151 12.00 -8.70 -4.13
CA ILE A 151 11.69 -10.06 -3.68
C ILE A 151 10.79 -10.77 -4.70
N LEU A 152 9.81 -10.07 -5.29
CA LEU A 152 8.94 -10.66 -6.30
C LEU A 152 9.60 -10.86 -7.67
N GLN A 153 10.76 -10.23 -7.94
CA GLN A 153 11.58 -10.61 -9.09
C GLN A 153 12.20 -11.99 -8.91
N GLU A 154 12.45 -12.42 -7.69
CA GLU A 154 12.96 -13.76 -7.35
C GLU A 154 11.77 -14.75 -7.24
N GLU A 155 10.66 -14.32 -6.64
CA GLU A 155 9.41 -15.09 -6.48
C GLU A 155 8.47 -14.95 -7.69
N GLN A 156 8.97 -15.29 -8.88
CA GLN A 156 8.23 -15.18 -10.15
C GLN A 156 6.83 -15.83 -10.14
N PRO A 157 6.63 -17.05 -9.62
CA PRO A 157 5.31 -17.68 -9.61
C PRO A 157 4.27 -16.86 -8.85
N LEU A 158 4.64 -16.30 -7.70
CA LEU A 158 3.75 -15.46 -6.91
C LEU A 158 3.49 -14.13 -7.60
N ARG A 159 4.51 -13.51 -8.20
CA ARG A 159 4.35 -12.27 -8.98
C ARG A 159 3.38 -12.46 -10.14
N TYR A 160 3.50 -13.55 -10.90
CA TYR A 160 2.59 -13.85 -12.00
C TYR A 160 1.16 -14.09 -11.51
N LEU A 161 0.99 -14.82 -10.40
CA LEU A 161 -0.32 -15.04 -9.79
C LEU A 161 -0.96 -13.72 -9.37
N ILE A 162 -0.22 -12.83 -8.70
CA ILE A 162 -0.74 -11.50 -8.32
C ILE A 162 -1.12 -10.71 -9.56
N ALA A 163 -0.24 -10.63 -10.56
CA ALA A 163 -0.51 -9.89 -11.78
C ALA A 163 -1.72 -10.45 -12.56
N SER A 164 -1.91 -11.77 -12.59
CA SER A 164 -3.08 -12.39 -13.23
C SER A 164 -4.37 -12.09 -12.47
N SER A 165 -4.36 -12.19 -11.14
CA SER A 165 -5.54 -11.87 -10.31
C SER A 165 -6.05 -10.45 -10.56
N TYR A 166 -5.13 -9.49 -10.72
CA TYR A 166 -5.48 -8.11 -11.05
C TYR A 166 -6.04 -7.96 -12.47
N LYS A 167 -5.45 -8.65 -13.45
CA LYS A 167 -5.96 -8.64 -14.84
C LYS A 167 -7.34 -9.26 -14.95
N ASP A 168 -7.58 -10.38 -14.27
CA ASP A 168 -8.87 -11.07 -14.24
C ASP A 168 -9.97 -10.19 -13.62
N ALA A 169 -9.60 -9.33 -12.66
CA ALA A 169 -10.48 -8.33 -12.05
C ALA A 169 -10.60 -7.02 -12.87
N ASN A 170 -9.99 -6.91 -14.05
CA ASN A 170 -9.88 -5.69 -14.85
C ASN A 170 -9.28 -4.48 -14.09
N TRP A 171 -8.30 -4.73 -13.22
CA TRP A 171 -7.62 -3.69 -12.46
C TRP A 171 -6.17 -3.48 -12.91
N GLU A 172 -5.67 -2.26 -12.69
CA GLU A 172 -4.25 -1.95 -12.93
C GLU A 172 -3.36 -2.69 -11.92
N VAL A 173 -2.40 -3.47 -12.43
CA VAL A 173 -1.41 -4.16 -11.60
C VAL A 173 -0.48 -3.11 -10.98
N PRO A 174 -0.32 -3.05 -9.64
CA PRO A 174 0.56 -2.06 -9.03
C PRO A 174 2.03 -2.28 -9.45
N GLU A 175 2.79 -1.19 -9.62
CA GLU A 175 4.14 -1.19 -10.21
C GLU A 175 5.13 -2.15 -9.53
N GLN A 176 5.00 -2.38 -8.22
CA GLN A 176 5.85 -3.29 -7.47
C GLN A 176 5.55 -4.79 -7.72
N PHE A 177 4.45 -5.11 -8.40
CA PHE A 177 4.06 -6.45 -8.83
C PHE A 177 4.15 -6.64 -10.36
N GLN A 178 4.36 -5.55 -11.11
CA GLN A 178 4.62 -5.60 -12.54
C GLN A 178 5.99 -6.18 -12.82
#